data_AF-X0YQ09-F1
#
_entry.id   AF-X0YQ09-F1
#
_cell.length_a   1.000
_cell.length_b   1.000
_cell.length_c   1.000
_cell.angle_alpha   90.00
_cell.angle_beta   90.00
_cell.angle_gamma   90.00
#
_symmetry.space_group_name_H-M   'P 1'
#
loop_
_entity.id
_entity.type
_entity.pdbx_description
1 polymer ?
#
loop_
_entity_poly.entity_id
_entity_poly.type
_entity_poly.pdbx_seq_one_letter_code
_entity_poly.pdbx_strand_id
1 'polypeptide(L)' 'SNESDKKINKFNNSSKHKENGENKKLLLKAVALGEKVDLKKHPIKISIKGATYHKLEIKKNKKFTASIFFDV' A
#
# COMPACT_ATOMS: atom_id res chain seq x y z
N SER A 1 -14.76 27.43 7.66
CA SER A 1 -14.08 26.55 6.67
C SER A 1 -13.43 25.40 7.44
N ASN A 2 -13.89 24.18 7.20
CA ASN A 2 -13.66 23.04 8.08
C ASN A 2 -12.20 22.61 8.07
N GLU A 3 -11.73 22.12 9.22
CA GLU A 3 -10.35 21.64 9.42
C GLU A 3 -10.01 20.44 8.53
N SER A 4 -11.04 19.69 8.10
CA SER A 4 -10.99 18.66 7.06
C SER A 4 -10.56 19.23 5.70
N ASP A 5 -11.09 20.39 5.32
CA ASP A 5 -10.85 21.02 4.02
C ASP A 5 -9.42 21.59 3.95
N LYS A 6 -8.88 22.04 5.10
CA LYS A 6 -7.48 22.45 5.24
C LYS A 6 -6.50 21.29 5.08
N LYS A 7 -6.83 20.08 5.57
CA LYS A 7 -5.97 18.88 5.38
C LYS A 7 -5.93 18.41 3.94
N ILE A 8 -7.08 18.43 3.26
CA ILE A 8 -7.19 18.02 1.84
C ILE A 8 -6.40 18.98 0.94
N ASN A 9 -6.54 20.29 1.14
CA ASN A 9 -5.80 21.27 0.35
C ASN A 9 -4.30 21.29 0.60
N LYS A 10 -3.83 20.88 1.80
CA LYS A 10 -2.39 20.73 2.07
C LYS A 10 -1.76 19.55 1.31
N PHE A 11 -2.53 18.50 1.01
CA PHE A 11 -2.04 17.33 0.29
C PHE A 11 -1.86 17.58 -1.22
N ASN A 12 -2.77 18.35 -1.82
CA ASN A 12 -2.76 18.62 -3.27
C ASN A 12 -1.57 19.47 -3.75
N ASN A 13 -1.01 20.31 -2.87
CA ASN A 13 0.11 21.20 -3.22
C ASN A 13 1.51 20.56 -3.11
N SER A 14 1.61 19.27 -2.74
CA SER A 14 2.90 18.59 -2.56
C SER A 14 3.47 17.90 -3.81
N SER A 15 2.77 17.96 -4.95
CA SER A 15 3.08 17.09 -6.12
C SER A 15 3.98 17.72 -7.20
N LYS A 16 4.64 18.86 -6.95
CA LYS A 16 5.62 19.43 -7.87
C LYS A 16 7.04 19.24 -7.34
N HIS A 17 7.65 18.08 -7.64
CA HIS A 17 9.10 17.93 -7.57
C HIS A 17 9.66 17.75 -8.99
N LYS A 18 10.29 18.81 -9.50
CA LYS A 18 11.34 18.72 -10.51
C LYS A 18 12.63 18.42 -9.75
N GLU A 19 13.15 17.21 -9.84
CA GLU A 19 14.45 16.85 -9.28
C GLU A 19 15.33 16.22 -10.36
N ASN A 20 16.41 16.92 -10.69
CA ASN A 20 17.55 16.44 -11.46
C ASN A 20 18.48 15.65 -10.52
N GLY A 21 18.83 14.41 -10.87
CA GLY A 21 19.96 13.68 -10.29
C GLY A 21 19.73 12.97 -8.94
N GLU A 22 19.77 11.63 -8.97
CA GLU A 22 20.17 10.73 -7.87
C GLU A 22 19.45 10.87 -6.51
N ASN A 23 18.16 10.53 -6.45
CA ASN A 23 17.48 9.84 -5.32
C ASN A 23 15.97 9.71 -5.58
N LYS A 24 15.58 8.92 -6.60
CA LYS A 24 14.16 8.66 -6.86
C LYS A 24 13.58 7.78 -5.74
N LYS A 25 12.96 8.41 -4.74
CA LYS A 25 12.19 7.69 -3.72
C LYS A 25 11.03 6.94 -4.40
N LEU A 26 10.93 5.65 -4.12
CA LEU A 26 9.78 4.84 -4.57
C LEU A 26 8.58 5.18 -3.69
N LEU A 27 7.57 5.81 -4.27
CA LEU A 27 6.32 6.18 -3.60
C LEU A 27 5.16 5.39 -4.19
N LEU A 28 4.41 4.69 -3.32
CA LEU A 28 3.19 3.98 -3.69
C LEU A 28 2.00 4.63 -2.97
N LYS A 29 0.97 5.00 -3.73
CA LYS A 29 -0.34 5.42 -3.20
C LYS A 29 -1.37 4.36 -3.59
N ALA A 30 -2.14 3.87 -2.63
CA ALA A 30 -3.18 2.86 -2.85
C ALA A 30 -4.39 3.13 -1.96
N VAL A 31 -5.56 2.63 -2.37
CA VAL A 31 -6.82 2.68 -1.62
C VAL A 31 -7.36 1.26 -1.55
N ALA A 32 -7.70 0.79 -0.35
CA ALA A 32 -8.37 -0.49 -0.11
C ALA A 32 -9.84 -0.23 0.23
N LEU A 33 -10.75 -0.99 -0.40
CA LEU A 33 -12.19 -0.90 -0.18
C LEU A 33 -12.70 -2.24 0.36
N GLY A 34 -13.60 -2.20 1.34
CA GLY A 34 -14.14 -3.40 1.99
C GLY A 34 -15.17 -3.07 3.07
N GLU A 35 -15.59 -4.09 3.81
CA GLU A 35 -16.53 -3.99 4.95
C GLU A 35 -15.87 -4.48 6.25
N LYS A 36 -16.52 -4.25 7.40
CA LYS A 36 -16.07 -4.82 8.68
C LYS A 36 -16.15 -6.33 8.63
N VAL A 37 -15.17 -7.00 9.23
CA VAL A 37 -15.16 -8.46 9.35
C VAL A 37 -16.37 -8.92 10.15
N ASP A 38 -17.11 -9.87 9.61
CA ASP A 38 -18.23 -10.57 10.24
C ASP A 38 -17.94 -12.07 10.20
N LEU A 39 -17.73 -12.66 11.37
CA LEU A 39 -17.36 -14.08 11.51
C LEU A 39 -18.48 -15.05 11.11
N LYS A 40 -19.73 -14.59 11.02
CA LYS A 40 -20.87 -15.41 10.56
C LYS A 40 -21.00 -15.36 9.04
N LYS A 41 -20.68 -14.22 8.43
CA LYS A 41 -20.81 -13.99 6.98
C LYS A 41 -19.54 -14.37 6.20
N HIS A 42 -18.36 -14.07 6.74
CA HIS A 42 -17.09 -14.21 6.04
C HIS A 42 -16.39 -15.52 6.40
N PRO A 43 -16.11 -16.41 5.43
CA PRO A 43 -15.36 -17.64 5.69
C PRO A 43 -13.87 -17.33 5.86
N ILE A 44 -13.44 -17.14 7.11
CA ILE A 44 -12.04 -16.90 7.44
C ILE A 44 -11.28 -18.23 7.48
N LYS A 45 -10.23 -18.34 6.67
CA LYS A 45 -9.41 -19.56 6.58
C LYS A 45 -8.24 -19.56 7.57
N ILE A 46 -7.50 -18.45 7.64
CA ILE A 46 -6.30 -18.33 8.47
C ILE A 46 -6.07 -16.86 8.86
N SER A 47 -5.54 -16.65 10.05
CA SER A 47 -5.08 -15.33 10.50
C SER A 47 -3.63 -15.11 10.08
N ILE A 48 -3.27 -13.88 9.76
CA ILE A 48 -1.90 -13.50 9.42
C ILE A 48 -1.34 -12.68 10.59
N LYS A 49 -0.23 -13.12 11.18
CA LYS A 49 0.46 -12.41 12.27
C LYS A 49 1.24 -11.21 11.77
N GLY A 50 1.90 -11.34 10.60
CA GLY A 50 2.73 -10.28 10.07
C GLY A 50 3.22 -10.51 8.64
N ALA A 51 3.51 -9.40 7.95
CA ALA A 51 4.25 -9.42 6.69
C ALA A 51 5.74 -9.60 6.98
N THR A 52 6.42 -10.42 6.18
CA THR A 52 7.84 -10.70 6.35
C THR A 52 8.61 -10.46 5.06
N TYR A 53 9.93 -10.24 5.20
CA TYR A 53 10.86 -10.24 4.07
C TYR A 53 11.30 -11.64 3.64
N HIS A 54 10.83 -12.68 4.32
CA HIS A 54 11.28 -14.05 4.04
C HIS A 54 10.79 -14.43 2.65
N LYS A 55 11.74 -14.74 1.76
CA LYS A 55 11.45 -15.03 0.34
C LYS A 55 10.61 -13.95 -0.36
N LEU A 56 10.70 -12.68 0.06
CA LEU A 56 10.12 -11.57 -0.70
C LEU A 56 10.84 -11.47 -2.04
N GLU A 57 10.10 -11.55 -3.13
CA GLU A 57 10.67 -11.49 -4.47
C GLU A 57 9.80 -10.65 -5.40
N ILE A 58 10.45 -9.77 -6.17
CA ILE A 58 9.83 -8.98 -7.23
C ILE A 58 10.57 -9.27 -8.53
N LYS A 59 9.89 -9.89 -9.49
CA LYS A 59 10.43 -10.22 -10.82
C LYS A 59 9.78 -9.34 -11.88
N LYS A 60 10.60 -8.84 -12.82
CA LYS A 60 10.13 -8.15 -14.02
C LYS A 60 10.62 -8.91 -15.26
N ASN A 61 9.73 -9.72 -15.82
CA ASN A 61 9.94 -10.37 -17.11
C ASN A 61 9.01 -9.70 -18.14
N LYS A 62 8.15 -10.47 -18.83
CA LYS A 62 7.07 -9.92 -19.67
C LYS A 62 5.96 -9.24 -18.84
N LYS A 63 5.81 -9.64 -17.57
CA LYS A 63 4.91 -9.06 -16.57
C LYS A 63 5.67 -8.88 -15.25
N PHE A 64 5.14 -8.03 -14.39
CA PHE A 64 5.59 -7.97 -13.00
C PHE A 64 4.96 -9.10 -12.20
N THR A 65 5.75 -9.75 -11.37
CA THR A 65 5.31 -10.77 -10.43
C THR A 65 5.90 -10.47 -9.06
N ALA A 66 5.07 -10.55 -8.02
CA ALA A 66 5.49 -10.41 -6.63
C ALA A 66 5.15 -11.70 -5.87
N SER A 67 6.03 -12.10 -4.96
CA SER A 67 5.83 -13.24 -4.07
C SER A 67 6.24 -12.85 -2.65
N ILE A 68 5.43 -13.24 -1.67
CA ILE A 68 5.64 -12.91 -0.25
C ILE A 68 5.23 -14.09 0.62
N PHE A 69 5.96 -14.31 1.71
CA PHE A 69 5.63 -15.30 2.74
C PHE A 69 5.16 -14.55 3.98
N PHE A 70 4.01 -14.96 4.49
CA PHE A 70 3.42 -14.42 5.71
C PHE A 70 3.80 -15.29 6.91
N ASP A 71 3.94 -14.65 8.06
CA ASP A 71 3.89 -15.35 9.34
C ASP A 71 2.40 -15.54 9.72
N VAL A 72 2.03 -16.77 10.07
CA VAL A 72 0.63 -17.20 10.30
C VAL A 72 0.41 -17.67 11.72
#